data_AF-A0A9E2XD46-F1
#
_entry.id   AF-A0A9E2XD46-F1
#
_cell.length_a   1.000
_cell.length_b   1.000
_cell.length_c   1.000
_cell.angle_alpha   90.00
_cell.angle_beta   90.00
_cell.angle_gamma   90.00
#
_symmetry.space_group_name_H-M   'P 1'
#
loop_
_entity.id
_entity.type
_entity.pdbx_description
1 polymer ?
#
loop_
_entity_poly.entity_id
_entity_poly.type
_entity_poly.pdbx_seq_one_letter_code
_entity_poly.pdbx_strand_id
1 'polypeptide(L)'
;MRVMETHQKVPGCDIVCFAEVVCRDPFLLLGRTPRPDFGLGDLTSVRLATVSEVPAPWMCLQHDLRLAGIDPSLIDRVTDRTLAENAAALREGRVDVIQAFEPFASQLKHQRDELVRMVRAIDRAEKWVAQSDGKAIAIAIADFFRDVPAPVLEASCSRYKALAIWNETPLLMREGYERLRESLVSGRFVSSGTAFEVAVDNTLAEQVAAHALPPLR
;
A
#
# COMPACT_ATOMS: atom_id res chain seq x y z
N MET A 1 5.20 -4.48 5.22
CA MET A 1 5.35 -3.63 6.42
C MET A 1 4.13 -3.77 7.35
N ARG A 2 3.02 -3.04 7.14
CA ARG A 2 1.88 -2.99 8.07
C ARG A 2 1.31 -4.36 8.49
N VAL A 3 1.20 -5.34 7.60
CA VAL A 3 0.68 -6.69 7.95
C VAL A 3 1.52 -7.35 9.06
N MET A 4 2.85 -7.44 8.90
CA MET A 4 3.74 -8.03 9.91
C MET A 4 3.71 -7.27 11.24
N GLU A 5 3.61 -5.94 11.17
CA GLU A 5 3.53 -5.07 12.35
C GLU A 5 2.20 -5.27 13.10
N THR A 6 1.08 -5.36 12.39
CA THR A 6 -0.24 -5.63 12.97
C THR A 6 -0.28 -7.00 13.63
N HIS A 7 0.24 -8.06 12.98
CA HIS A 7 0.34 -9.40 13.56
C HIS A 7 1.18 -9.43 14.85
N GLN A 8 2.24 -8.63 14.95
CA GLN A 8 3.03 -8.51 16.18
C GLN A 8 2.31 -7.71 17.27
N LYS A 9 1.55 -6.66 16.91
CA LYS A 9 0.85 -5.78 17.87
C LYS A 9 -0.52 -6.33 18.33
N VAL A 10 -1.16 -7.15 17.51
CA VAL A 10 -2.52 -7.67 17.71
C VAL A 10 -2.49 -9.20 17.54
N PRO A 11 -2.20 -9.95 18.61
CA PRO A 11 -2.21 -11.41 18.57
C PRO A 11 -3.55 -11.95 18.08
N GLY A 12 -3.52 -12.85 17.09
CA GLY A 12 -4.73 -13.45 16.52
C GLY A 12 -5.43 -12.61 15.44
N CYS A 13 -4.82 -11.55 14.92
CA CYS A 13 -5.39 -10.82 13.78
C CYS A 13 -5.36 -11.67 12.48
N ASP A 14 -6.32 -11.41 11.60
CA ASP A 14 -6.60 -12.16 10.36
C ASP A 14 -6.15 -11.44 9.08
N ILE A 15 -5.35 -10.36 9.21
CA ILE A 15 -4.96 -9.54 8.07
C ILE A 15 -3.90 -10.23 7.20
N VAL A 16 -4.17 -10.28 5.90
CA VAL A 16 -3.29 -10.88 4.88
C VAL A 16 -3.07 -9.94 3.69
N CYS A 17 -1.94 -10.09 3.01
CA CYS A 17 -1.74 -9.60 1.66
C CYS A 17 -2.37 -10.58 0.66
N PHE A 18 -3.16 -10.09 -0.29
CA PHE A 18 -3.88 -10.92 -1.28
C PHE A 18 -3.57 -10.59 -2.75
N ALA A 19 -2.73 -9.56 -2.97
CA ALA A 19 -2.12 -9.22 -4.25
C ALA A 19 -0.85 -8.38 -4.02
N GLU A 20 0.11 -8.47 -4.93
CA GLU A 20 1.28 -7.59 -5.03
C GLU A 20 1.11 -6.59 -6.18
N VAL A 21 1.92 -5.52 -6.18
CA VAL A 21 1.97 -4.49 -7.26
C VAL A 21 3.40 -3.97 -7.44
N VAL A 22 4.12 -3.80 -6.33
CA VAL A 22 5.52 -3.31 -6.28
C VAL A 22 6.36 -4.36 -5.57
N CYS A 23 7.21 -5.07 -6.31
CA CYS A 23 7.98 -6.23 -5.83
C CYS A 23 9.46 -5.92 -5.52
N ARG A 24 9.89 -4.68 -5.81
CA ARG A 24 11.23 -4.16 -5.53
C ARG A 24 11.14 -2.84 -4.79
N ASP A 25 12.17 -2.52 -4.03
CA ASP A 25 12.25 -1.24 -3.33
C ASP A 25 12.29 -0.08 -4.35
N PRO A 26 11.30 0.84 -4.36
CA PRO A 26 11.29 2.00 -5.26
C PRO A 26 12.16 3.16 -4.73
N PHE A 27 12.76 3.06 -3.54
CA PHE A 27 13.59 4.12 -2.98
C PHE A 27 14.96 4.16 -3.67
N LEU A 28 15.29 5.32 -4.25
CA LEU A 28 16.58 5.59 -4.87
C LEU A 28 17.45 6.45 -3.94
N LEU A 29 18.71 6.06 -3.76
CA LEU A 29 19.70 6.89 -3.08
C LEU A 29 20.25 7.93 -4.07
N LEU A 30 20.03 9.21 -3.79
CA LEU A 30 20.45 10.32 -4.64
C LEU A 30 21.60 11.11 -4.00
N GLY A 31 22.76 11.13 -4.67
CA GLY A 31 23.94 11.89 -4.25
C GLY A 31 24.08 13.23 -4.97
N ARG A 32 24.66 14.22 -4.30
CA ARG A 32 24.91 15.58 -4.85
C ARG A 32 25.96 15.62 -5.97
N THR A 33 26.84 14.63 -6.02
CA THR A 33 27.93 14.51 -7.01
C THR A 33 27.95 13.10 -7.58
N PRO A 34 28.22 12.90 -8.89
CA PRO A 34 28.42 11.56 -9.44
C PRO A 34 29.49 10.78 -8.68
N ARG A 35 29.19 9.52 -8.36
CA ARG A 35 30.12 8.53 -7.77
C ARG A 35 29.84 7.19 -8.45
N PRO A 36 30.55 6.83 -9.55
CA PRO A 36 30.25 5.63 -10.31
C PRO A 36 30.52 4.34 -9.52
N ASP A 37 31.52 4.35 -8.63
CA ASP A 37 31.92 3.21 -7.80
C ASP A 37 31.26 3.21 -6.40
N PHE A 38 30.11 3.88 -6.25
CA PHE A 38 29.42 4.02 -4.96
C PHE A 38 28.92 2.69 -4.41
N GLY A 39 29.31 2.36 -3.17
CA GLY A 39 28.82 1.20 -2.43
C GLY A 39 28.03 1.61 -1.18
N LEU A 40 27.21 0.70 -0.64
CA LEU A 40 26.44 0.97 0.58
C LEU A 40 27.31 1.33 1.79
N GLY A 41 28.57 0.90 1.83
CA GLY A 41 29.54 1.30 2.86
C GLY A 41 29.82 2.81 2.88
N ASP A 42 29.73 3.49 1.72
CA ASP A 42 29.95 4.94 1.61
C ASP A 42 28.87 5.75 2.34
N LEU A 43 27.73 5.16 2.68
CA LEU A 43 26.68 5.81 3.48
C LEU A 43 27.20 6.25 4.86
N THR A 44 28.22 5.58 5.39
CA THR A 44 28.91 5.97 6.64
C THR A 44 29.63 7.32 6.54
N SER A 45 29.91 7.80 5.32
CA SER A 45 30.63 9.06 5.05
C SER A 45 29.70 10.27 4.76
N VAL A 46 28.37 10.07 4.79
CA VAL A 46 27.39 11.10 4.39
C VAL A 46 26.22 11.21 5.39
N ARG A 47 25.37 12.23 5.23
CA ARG A 47 24.17 12.45 6.05
C ARG A 47 22.90 12.11 5.25
N LEU A 48 22.10 11.18 5.77
CA LEU A 48 20.85 10.68 5.18
C LEU A 48 19.60 11.30 5.86
N ALA A 49 18.44 11.30 5.19
CA ALA A 49 17.17 11.84 5.69
C ALA A 49 15.96 10.94 5.32
N THR A 50 14.87 11.01 6.11
CA THR A 50 13.64 10.17 6.02
C THR A 50 12.35 10.95 6.39
N VAL A 51 11.14 10.39 6.20
CA VAL A 51 9.81 11.06 6.26
C VAL A 51 8.89 10.61 7.44
N SER A 52 7.78 11.32 7.78
CA SER A 52 7.12 11.16 9.12
C SER A 52 5.59 11.43 9.43
N GLU A 53 4.66 11.66 8.49
CA GLU A 53 3.27 12.18 8.79
C GLU A 53 2.10 11.12 8.76
N VAL A 54 0.78 11.32 8.97
CA VAL A 54 -0.21 12.46 8.87
C VAL A 54 -1.47 12.23 9.78
N PRO A 55 -2.19 13.26 10.35
CA PRO A 55 -3.34 13.10 11.30
C PRO A 55 -4.77 13.52 10.83
N ALA A 56 -5.10 13.51 9.53
CA ALA A 56 -6.26 14.23 8.97
C ALA A 56 -7.73 13.85 9.33
N PRO A 57 -8.14 12.57 9.53
CA PRO A 57 -9.55 12.16 9.35
C PRO A 57 -10.63 12.85 10.20
N TRP A 58 -10.36 13.14 11.48
CA TRP A 58 -11.37 13.70 12.39
C TRP A 58 -11.76 15.15 12.02
N MET A 59 -10.80 15.94 11.52
CA MET A 59 -11.04 17.35 11.18
C MET A 59 -12.02 17.51 10.00
N CYS A 60 -12.00 16.59 9.03
CA CYS A 60 -12.91 16.62 7.89
C CYS A 60 -14.37 16.38 8.32
N LEU A 61 -14.63 15.37 9.15
CA LEU A 61 -16.00 15.04 9.59
C LEU A 61 -16.63 16.17 10.44
N GLN A 62 -15.83 16.91 11.21
CA GLN A 62 -16.31 18.10 11.92
C GLN A 62 -16.72 19.24 10.98
N HIS A 63 -16.20 19.29 9.75
CA HIS A 63 -16.63 20.28 8.75
C HIS A 63 -18.01 19.91 8.18
N ASP A 64 -18.15 18.65 7.75
CA ASP A 64 -19.37 18.15 7.09
C ASP A 64 -20.61 18.22 8.01
N LEU A 65 -20.46 17.86 9.29
CA LEU A 65 -21.54 17.97 10.28
C LEU A 65 -22.07 19.39 10.42
N ARG A 66 -21.18 20.40 10.41
CA ARG A 66 -21.59 21.82 10.53
C ARG A 66 -22.31 22.31 9.28
N LEU A 67 -21.93 21.83 8.09
CA LEU A 67 -22.65 22.12 6.84
C LEU A 67 -24.07 21.53 6.85
N ALA A 68 -24.28 20.41 7.53
CA ALA A 68 -25.60 19.81 7.74
C ALA A 68 -26.43 20.48 8.86
N GLY A 69 -25.91 21.55 9.50
CA GLY A 69 -26.57 22.22 10.62
C GLY A 69 -26.50 21.46 11.95
N ILE A 70 -25.62 20.47 12.06
CA ILE A 70 -25.42 19.63 13.26
C ILE A 70 -24.20 20.16 14.04
N ASP A 71 -24.37 20.42 15.33
CA ASP A 71 -23.27 20.77 16.22
C ASP A 71 -22.43 19.52 16.57
N PRO A 72 -21.14 19.45 16.18
CA PRO A 72 -20.30 18.29 16.47
C PRO A 72 -20.03 18.05 17.97
N SER A 73 -20.31 19.02 18.84
CA SER A 73 -20.19 18.85 20.30
C SER A 73 -21.33 18.05 20.92
N LEU A 74 -22.45 17.89 20.21
CA LEU A 74 -23.60 17.08 20.62
C LEU A 74 -23.49 15.61 20.20
N ILE A 75 -22.43 15.24 19.46
CA ILE A 75 -22.12 13.85 19.12
C ILE A 75 -21.49 13.20 20.35
N ASP A 76 -22.11 12.16 20.89
CA ASP A 76 -21.46 11.29 21.87
C ASP A 76 -20.33 10.51 21.19
N ARG A 77 -19.11 10.60 21.73
CA ARG A 77 -17.89 10.13 21.07
C ARG A 77 -17.06 9.22 21.96
N VAL A 78 -16.97 7.97 21.51
CA VAL A 78 -15.88 7.08 21.87
C VAL A 78 -14.57 7.65 21.31
N THR A 79 -13.65 8.05 22.19
CA THR A 79 -12.36 8.69 21.84
C THR A 79 -11.13 7.93 22.34
N ASP A 80 -11.36 6.85 23.07
CA ASP A 80 -10.40 6.02 23.79
C ASP A 80 -10.06 4.70 23.07
N ARG A 81 -10.59 4.48 21.86
CA ARG A 81 -10.45 3.24 21.08
C ARG A 81 -9.75 3.46 19.74
N THR A 82 -8.93 2.49 19.34
CA THR A 82 -8.33 2.40 18.01
C THR A 82 -9.39 2.09 16.93
N LEU A 83 -9.02 2.27 15.65
CA LEU A 83 -9.91 1.92 14.54
C LEU A 83 -10.25 0.42 14.48
N ALA A 84 -9.32 -0.46 14.88
CA ALA A 84 -9.57 -1.90 14.95
C ALA A 84 -10.58 -2.24 16.07
N GLU A 85 -10.45 -1.64 17.25
CA GLU A 85 -11.38 -1.81 18.37
C GLU A 85 -12.76 -1.23 18.07
N ASN A 86 -12.83 -0.12 17.33
CA ASN A 86 -14.09 0.43 16.83
C ASN A 86 -14.72 -0.46 15.75
N ALA A 87 -13.94 -1.05 14.85
CA ALA A 87 -14.44 -2.03 13.87
C ALA A 87 -14.98 -3.30 14.54
N ALA A 88 -14.31 -3.79 15.60
CA ALA A 88 -14.82 -4.89 16.44
C ALA A 88 -16.10 -4.47 17.18
N ALA A 89 -16.12 -3.28 17.79
CA ALA A 89 -17.30 -2.74 18.47
C ALA A 89 -18.51 -2.62 17.53
N LEU A 90 -18.32 -2.21 16.27
CA LEU A 90 -19.39 -2.15 15.28
C LEU A 90 -19.90 -3.54 14.90
N ARG A 91 -19.00 -4.51 14.66
CA ARG A 91 -19.37 -5.91 14.37
C ARG A 91 -20.16 -6.56 15.51
N GLU A 92 -19.84 -6.20 16.75
CA GLU A 92 -20.47 -6.71 17.96
C GLU A 92 -21.72 -5.90 18.41
N GLY A 93 -22.12 -4.87 17.66
CA GLY A 93 -23.27 -4.02 18.01
C GLY A 93 -23.08 -3.15 19.26
N ARG A 94 -21.83 -2.89 19.65
CA ARG A 94 -21.44 -2.04 20.81
C ARG A 94 -21.30 -0.55 20.46
N VAL A 95 -21.32 -0.21 19.18
CA VAL A 95 -21.43 1.16 18.64
C VAL A 95 -22.20 1.10 17.31
N ASP A 96 -23.04 2.10 17.03
CA ASP A 96 -23.92 2.08 15.85
C ASP A 96 -23.25 2.53 14.54
N VAL A 97 -22.25 3.42 14.64
CA VAL A 97 -21.52 4.02 13.51
C VAL A 97 -20.06 4.23 13.88
N ILE A 98 -19.14 4.03 12.93
CA ILE A 98 -17.72 4.38 13.08
C ILE A 98 -17.21 5.20 11.90
N GLN A 99 -16.24 6.07 12.14
CA GLN A 99 -15.44 6.69 11.08
C GLN A 99 -14.26 5.76 10.74
N ALA A 100 -14.19 5.29 9.49
CA ALA A 100 -13.12 4.40 9.02
C ALA A 100 -12.46 4.94 7.74
N PHE A 101 -11.20 4.54 7.52
CA PHE A 101 -10.46 4.75 6.26
C PHE A 101 -10.16 3.42 5.59
N GLU A 102 -9.88 3.41 4.29
CA GLU A 102 -9.51 2.17 3.59
C GLU A 102 -8.16 1.62 4.05
N PRO A 103 -8.03 0.30 4.32
CA PRO A 103 -8.95 -0.78 3.91
C PRO A 103 -10.02 -1.18 4.94
N PHE A 104 -10.12 -0.52 6.11
CA PHE A 104 -11.05 -0.95 7.17
C PHE A 104 -12.53 -0.90 6.75
N ALA A 105 -12.90 0.09 5.93
CA ALA A 105 -14.26 0.18 5.38
C ALA A 105 -14.56 -1.00 4.43
N SER A 106 -13.62 -1.37 3.55
CA SER A 106 -13.72 -2.56 2.70
C SER A 106 -13.72 -3.88 3.49
N GLN A 107 -12.88 -4.00 4.53
CA GLN A 107 -12.77 -5.19 5.40
C GLN A 107 -14.04 -5.49 6.21
N LEU A 108 -14.96 -4.53 6.36
CA LEU A 108 -16.24 -4.73 7.05
C LEU A 108 -17.33 -5.35 6.18
N LYS A 109 -17.12 -5.52 4.86
CA LYS A 109 -18.18 -5.94 3.93
C LYS A 109 -18.09 -7.37 3.36
N HIS A 110 -16.97 -8.08 3.52
CA HIS A 110 -16.75 -9.46 3.02
C HIS A 110 -17.39 -9.77 1.65
N GLN A 111 -17.12 -8.96 0.64
CA GLN A 111 -17.48 -9.28 -0.75
C GLN A 111 -16.26 -9.84 -1.48
N ARG A 112 -16.11 -11.18 -1.45
CA ARG A 112 -15.05 -11.90 -2.19
C ARG A 112 -15.03 -11.51 -3.67
N ASP A 113 -16.20 -11.27 -4.25
CA ASP A 113 -16.37 -10.82 -5.64
C ASP A 113 -15.75 -9.44 -5.90
N GLU A 114 -15.85 -8.50 -4.98
CA GLU A 114 -15.24 -7.16 -5.13
C GLU A 114 -13.72 -7.23 -4.97
N LEU A 115 -13.21 -8.08 -4.07
CA LEU A 115 -11.77 -8.37 -4.01
C LEU A 115 -11.29 -9.02 -5.31
N VAL A 116 -12.03 -9.98 -5.87
CA VAL A 116 -11.72 -10.56 -7.20
C VAL A 116 -11.76 -9.49 -8.30
N ARG A 117 -12.75 -8.58 -8.32
CA ARG A 117 -12.77 -7.46 -9.29
C ARG A 117 -11.54 -6.56 -9.15
N MET A 118 -11.11 -6.28 -7.93
CA MET A 118 -9.92 -5.47 -7.65
C MET A 118 -8.63 -6.18 -8.09
N VAL A 119 -8.46 -7.45 -7.77
CA VAL A 119 -7.30 -8.25 -8.23
C VAL A 119 -7.28 -8.38 -9.76
N ARG A 120 -8.44 -8.50 -10.41
CA ARG A 120 -8.56 -8.42 -11.88
C ARG A 120 -8.19 -7.04 -12.44
N ALA A 121 -8.46 -5.95 -11.72
CA ALA A 121 -8.05 -4.61 -12.15
C ALA A 121 -6.52 -4.45 -12.04
N ILE A 122 -5.92 -4.97 -10.97
CA ILE A 122 -4.47 -5.01 -10.75
C ILE A 122 -3.78 -5.80 -11.87
N ASP A 123 -4.16 -7.07 -12.08
CA ASP A 123 -3.61 -7.94 -13.14
C ASP A 123 -3.62 -7.29 -14.54
N ARG A 124 -4.73 -6.64 -14.89
CA ARG A 124 -4.89 -5.97 -16.19
C ARG A 124 -4.07 -4.68 -16.29
N ALA A 125 -3.85 -3.98 -15.18
CA ALA A 125 -3.00 -2.80 -15.12
C ALA A 125 -1.51 -3.19 -15.19
N GLU A 126 -1.09 -4.22 -14.46
CA GLU A 126 0.26 -4.78 -14.51
C GLU A 126 0.63 -5.25 -15.91
N LYS A 127 -0.24 -6.02 -16.57
CA LYS A 127 -0.05 -6.43 -17.98
C LYS A 127 0.04 -5.25 -18.94
N TRP A 128 -0.71 -4.18 -18.70
CA TRP A 128 -0.62 -2.95 -19.50
C TRP A 128 0.71 -2.22 -19.25
N VAL A 129 1.14 -2.07 -17.99
CA VAL A 129 2.44 -1.49 -17.61
C VAL A 129 3.60 -2.32 -18.17
N ALA A 130 3.48 -3.66 -18.19
CA ALA A 130 4.47 -4.56 -18.78
C ALA A 130 4.61 -4.36 -20.30
N GLN A 131 3.54 -4.01 -21.01
CA GLN A 131 3.53 -3.83 -22.47
C GLN A 131 3.76 -2.38 -22.93
N SER A 132 3.37 -1.37 -22.15
CA SER A 132 3.53 0.06 -22.46
C SER A 132 4.95 0.56 -22.23
N ASP A 133 5.40 1.55 -23.02
CA ASP A 133 6.66 2.27 -22.74
C ASP A 133 6.50 3.29 -21.59
N GLY A 134 7.62 3.85 -21.13
CA GLY A 134 7.61 4.83 -20.03
C GLY A 134 6.86 6.12 -20.35
N LYS A 135 6.68 6.46 -21.63
CA LYS A 135 5.94 7.64 -22.09
C LYS A 135 4.44 7.40 -21.99
N ALA A 136 3.95 6.26 -22.47
CA ALA A 136 2.55 5.86 -22.32
C ALA A 136 2.15 5.77 -20.84
N ILE A 137 3.02 5.18 -19.99
CA ILE A 137 2.80 5.15 -18.53
C ILE A 137 2.73 6.57 -17.95
N ALA A 138 3.67 7.45 -18.30
CA ALA A 138 3.68 8.83 -17.81
C ALA A 138 2.45 9.64 -18.24
N ILE A 139 1.97 9.45 -19.47
CA ILE A 139 0.73 10.07 -19.97
C ILE A 139 -0.47 9.59 -19.15
N ALA A 140 -0.59 8.29 -18.90
CA ALA A 140 -1.72 7.71 -18.16
C ALA A 140 -1.81 8.17 -16.68
N ILE A 141 -0.70 8.64 -16.09
CA ILE A 141 -0.66 9.12 -14.70
C ILE A 141 -0.47 10.63 -14.55
N ALA A 142 -0.39 11.39 -15.63
CA ALA A 142 0.00 12.81 -15.61
C ALA A 142 -0.86 13.68 -14.68
N ASP A 143 -2.18 13.43 -14.62
CA ASP A 143 -3.11 14.20 -13.78
C ASP A 143 -2.89 14.01 -12.27
N PHE A 144 -2.24 12.92 -11.86
CA PHE A 144 -1.83 12.69 -10.47
C PHE A 144 -0.51 13.41 -10.12
N PHE A 145 0.26 13.84 -11.12
CA PHE A 145 1.60 14.43 -10.97
C PHE A 145 1.71 15.79 -11.68
N ARG A 146 0.67 16.63 -11.57
CA ARG A 146 0.57 17.94 -12.27
C ARG A 146 1.73 18.90 -12.01
N ASP A 147 2.41 18.79 -10.88
CA ASP A 147 3.58 19.61 -10.52
C ASP A 147 4.91 19.03 -11.04
N VAL A 148 4.91 17.85 -11.67
CA VAL A 148 6.10 17.19 -12.23
C VAL A 148 6.18 17.47 -13.74
N PRO A 149 7.27 18.07 -14.26
CA PRO A 149 7.43 18.28 -15.69
C PRO A 149 7.36 16.97 -16.48
N ALA A 150 6.58 16.93 -17.56
CA ALA A 150 6.34 15.70 -18.33
C ALA A 150 7.61 14.91 -18.74
N PRO A 151 8.73 15.54 -19.19
CA PRO A 151 9.97 14.81 -19.48
C PRO A 151 10.60 14.13 -18.25
N VAL A 152 10.42 14.70 -17.05
CA VAL A 152 10.90 14.12 -15.79
C VAL A 152 10.02 12.93 -15.37
N LEU A 153 8.70 13.03 -15.59
CA LEU A 153 7.77 11.93 -15.35
C LEU A 153 8.05 10.75 -16.30
N GLU A 154 8.14 11.00 -17.61
CA GLU A 154 8.49 10.01 -18.65
C GLU A 154 9.82 9.30 -18.34
N ALA A 155 10.87 10.06 -18.00
CA ALA A 155 12.16 9.49 -17.65
C ALA A 155 12.10 8.65 -16.35
N SER A 156 11.22 9.01 -15.41
CA SER A 156 11.05 8.26 -14.15
C SER A 156 10.28 6.96 -14.36
N CYS A 157 9.18 6.99 -15.12
CA CYS A 157 8.44 5.80 -15.52
C CYS A 157 9.33 4.84 -16.34
N SER A 158 10.14 5.37 -17.26
CA SER A 158 11.10 4.58 -18.04
C SER A 158 12.15 3.88 -17.17
N ARG A 159 12.71 4.59 -16.16
CA ARG A 159 13.65 3.99 -15.19
C ARG A 159 12.98 2.91 -14.34
N TYR A 160 11.77 3.14 -13.83
CA TYR A 160 11.08 2.18 -12.96
C TYR A 160 10.67 0.92 -13.73
N LYS A 161 10.29 1.06 -15.01
CA LYS A 161 10.09 -0.08 -15.92
C LYS A 161 11.39 -0.86 -16.15
N ALA A 162 12.49 -0.17 -16.48
CA ALA A 162 13.78 -0.81 -16.72
C ALA A 162 14.36 -1.53 -15.47
N LEU A 163 14.03 -1.04 -14.28
CA LEU A 163 14.37 -1.66 -13.00
C LEU A 163 13.42 -2.80 -12.60
N ALA A 164 12.36 -3.06 -13.37
CA ALA A 164 11.29 -4.03 -13.07
C ALA A 164 10.72 -3.86 -11.64
N ILE A 165 10.37 -2.62 -11.28
CA ILE A 165 9.79 -2.27 -9.97
C ILE A 165 8.36 -2.80 -9.80
N TRP A 166 7.59 -2.79 -10.90
CA TRP A 166 6.22 -3.28 -10.95
C TRP A 166 6.18 -4.75 -11.35
N ASN A 167 5.22 -5.49 -10.79
CA ASN A 167 4.96 -6.87 -11.17
C ASN A 167 4.27 -6.97 -12.55
N GLU A 168 4.34 -8.17 -13.14
CA GLU A 168 3.59 -8.55 -14.35
C GLU A 168 2.33 -9.37 -14.04
N THR A 169 2.17 -9.79 -12.77
CA THR A 169 1.06 -10.61 -12.25
C THR A 169 0.80 -10.24 -10.78
N PRO A 170 -0.45 -10.35 -10.29
CA PRO A 170 -0.78 -9.94 -8.92
C PRO A 170 -0.27 -10.91 -7.84
N LEU A 171 0.42 -11.99 -8.22
CA LEU A 171 0.97 -12.99 -7.32
C LEU A 171 2.04 -12.37 -6.42
N LEU A 172 1.87 -12.53 -5.10
CA LEU A 172 2.85 -12.05 -4.14
C LEU A 172 3.93 -13.11 -3.95
N MET A 173 5.15 -12.78 -4.39
CA MET A 173 6.25 -13.75 -4.45
C MET A 173 6.92 -13.94 -3.09
N ARG A 174 7.20 -15.18 -2.73
CA ARG A 174 7.81 -15.53 -1.43
C ARG A 174 9.18 -14.88 -1.25
N GLU A 175 10.00 -14.87 -2.29
CA GLU A 175 11.34 -14.29 -2.27
C GLU A 175 11.32 -12.77 -2.01
N GLY A 176 10.32 -12.08 -2.56
CA GLY A 176 10.08 -10.65 -2.32
C GLY A 176 9.62 -10.39 -0.87
N TYR A 177 8.65 -11.18 -0.41
CA TYR A 177 8.11 -11.11 0.95
C TYR A 177 9.18 -11.39 2.03
N GLU A 178 9.96 -12.46 1.88
CA GLU A 178 10.99 -12.85 2.85
C GLU A 178 12.12 -11.81 2.91
N ARG A 179 12.58 -11.30 1.75
CA ARG A 179 13.54 -10.19 1.70
C ARG A 179 13.03 -8.94 2.43
N LEU A 180 11.74 -8.62 2.29
CA LEU A 180 11.10 -7.54 3.04
C LEU A 180 11.03 -7.86 4.55
N ARG A 181 10.70 -9.10 4.93
CA ARG A 181 10.65 -9.54 6.34
C ARG A 181 12.02 -9.41 7.00
N GLU A 182 13.07 -9.90 6.36
CA GLU A 182 14.47 -9.79 6.82
C GLU A 182 14.92 -8.33 6.95
N SER A 183 14.53 -7.47 6.01
CA SER A 183 14.81 -6.03 6.07
C SER A 183 14.15 -5.35 7.27
N LEU A 184 12.90 -5.74 7.60
CA LEU A 184 12.16 -5.18 8.73
C LEU A 184 12.63 -5.74 10.09
N VAL A 185 13.07 -7.00 10.13
CA VAL A 185 13.69 -7.61 11.32
C VAL A 185 15.05 -6.99 11.61
N SER A 186 15.93 -6.89 10.60
CA SER A 186 17.25 -6.27 10.76
C SER A 186 17.15 -4.77 11.09
N GLY A 187 16.19 -4.06 10.50
CA GLY A 187 15.82 -2.68 10.86
C GLY A 187 15.11 -2.53 12.22
N ARG A 188 14.86 -3.62 12.95
CA ARG A 188 14.13 -3.67 14.25
C ARG A 188 12.72 -3.07 14.22
N PHE A 189 12.10 -2.99 13.05
CA PHE A 189 10.71 -2.56 12.87
C PHE A 189 9.72 -3.63 13.34
N VAL A 190 10.11 -4.90 13.21
CA VAL A 190 9.43 -6.07 13.80
C VAL A 190 10.47 -6.98 14.48
N SER A 191 10.03 -7.86 15.39
CA SER A 191 10.91 -8.77 16.13
C SER A 191 11.34 -9.98 15.28
N SER A 192 10.39 -10.79 14.83
CA SER A 192 10.59 -11.91 13.89
C SER A 192 9.90 -11.69 12.53
N GLY A 193 8.96 -10.75 12.49
CA GLY A 193 7.95 -10.67 11.44
C GLY A 193 6.98 -11.87 11.47
N THR A 194 6.12 -11.93 10.47
CA THR A 194 5.12 -13.00 10.27
C THR A 194 5.56 -13.94 9.16
N ALA A 195 5.35 -15.24 9.30
CA ALA A 195 5.62 -16.21 8.24
C ALA A 195 4.75 -15.94 6.99
N PHE A 196 5.28 -16.23 5.80
CA PHE A 196 4.58 -16.02 4.53
C PHE A 196 3.17 -16.65 4.53
N GLU A 197 3.05 -17.90 5.01
CA GLU A 197 1.81 -18.69 5.04
C GLU A 197 0.71 -18.08 5.93
N VAL A 198 1.08 -17.19 6.86
CA VAL A 198 0.16 -16.52 7.78
C VAL A 198 -0.15 -15.09 7.32
N ALA A 199 0.74 -14.48 6.54
CA ALA A 199 0.63 -13.10 6.09
C ALA A 199 0.16 -12.94 4.63
N VAL A 200 0.11 -14.03 3.85
CA VAL A 200 -0.15 -13.99 2.41
C VAL A 200 -1.18 -15.04 2.02
N ASP A 201 -2.27 -14.60 1.38
CA ASP A 201 -3.28 -15.45 0.75
C ASP A 201 -3.30 -15.15 -0.75
N ASN A 202 -2.53 -15.91 -1.52
CA ASN A 202 -2.48 -15.76 -2.98
C ASN A 202 -3.73 -16.34 -3.70
N THR A 203 -4.72 -16.92 -3.02
CA THR A 203 -5.81 -17.66 -3.71
C THR A 203 -6.60 -16.80 -4.70
N LEU A 204 -6.75 -15.50 -4.43
CA LEU A 204 -7.40 -14.56 -5.36
C LEU A 204 -6.49 -14.20 -6.55
N ALA A 205 -5.20 -13.99 -6.29
CA ALA A 205 -4.20 -13.70 -7.32
C ALA A 205 -3.98 -14.91 -8.25
N GLU A 206 -3.92 -16.12 -7.71
CA GLU A 206 -3.86 -17.39 -8.44
C GLU A 206 -5.13 -17.60 -9.29
N GLN A 207 -6.31 -17.39 -8.71
CA GLN A 207 -7.58 -17.48 -9.43
C GLN A 207 -7.62 -16.51 -10.62
N VAL A 208 -7.09 -15.29 -10.48
CA VAL A 208 -7.05 -14.30 -11.56
C VAL A 208 -5.96 -14.64 -12.59
N ALA A 209 -4.74 -14.96 -12.16
CA ALA A 209 -3.63 -15.27 -13.06
C ALA A 209 -3.91 -16.49 -13.96
N ALA A 210 -4.64 -17.49 -13.44
CA ALA A 210 -5.08 -18.66 -14.22
C ALA A 210 -6.07 -18.31 -15.35
N HIS A 211 -6.75 -17.16 -15.28
CA HIS A 211 -7.65 -16.67 -16.31
C HIS A 211 -6.98 -15.53 -17.06
N ALA A 212 -6.41 -15.80 -18.24
CA ALA A 212 -5.66 -14.82 -19.04
C ALA A 212 -6.54 -13.63 -19.51
N LEU A 213 -6.71 -12.64 -18.63
CA LEU A 213 -7.43 -11.40 -18.93
C LEU A 213 -6.59 -10.51 -19.85
N PRO A 214 -7.21 -9.82 -20.83
CA PRO A 214 -6.52 -8.86 -21.66
C PRO A 214 -6.12 -7.62 -20.83
N PRO A 215 -5.04 -6.91 -21.19
CA PRO A 215 -4.64 -5.66 -20.55
C PRO A 215 -5.78 -4.62 -20.43
N LEU A 216 -5.55 -3.56 -19.66
CA LEU A 216 -6.31 -2.32 -19.82
C LEU A 216 -6.16 -1.77 -21.26
N ARG A 217 -7.13 -0.97 -21.69
CA ARG A 217 -7.15 -0.29 -23.00
C ARG A 217 -6.92 1.19 -22.76
#